data_AF-A0AB33EW05-F1
#
_entry.id   AF-A0AB33EW05-F1
#
_cell.length_a   1.000
_cell.length_b   1.000
_cell.length_c   1.000
_cell.angle_alpha   90.00
_cell.angle_beta   90.00
_cell.angle_gamma   90.00
#
_symmetry.space_group_name_H-M   'P 1'
#
loop_
_entity.id
_entity.type
_entity.pdbx_description
1 polymer ?
#
loop_
_entity_poly.entity_id
_entity_poly.type
_entity_poly.pdbx_seq_one_letter_code
_entity_poly.pdbx_strand_id
1 'polypeptide(L)'
;MPEASPVSTPHRVLPPNDPRQYDDLAGEWWRPDGAFAMLHWLARARAALVPPASTPDDLLVDLGCGAGLLAPHLVGKGYRHVGVDLTRSALDQAAAHGVTVLQGDATAVPLADGCAAVVSAGELLEHVPDWRRAVAEACRLLRPGGLLVLDTLNDTLLARLVAVEVGERLPTVPRGIHDPRMFVDARALVAECARHGVSLRLRGVRPELGGTLAWLLRRWRGGDRPARTEPRIVPTRSTAVLYQGRGRRSG
;
A
#
# COMPACT_ATOMS: atom_id res chain seq x y z
N MET A 1 -4.12 41.25 -31.17
CA MET A 1 -4.80 40.17 -30.42
C MET A 1 -4.04 39.99 -29.12
N PRO A 2 -4.63 40.27 -27.94
CA PRO A 2 -3.95 40.03 -26.68
C PRO A 2 -4.03 38.53 -26.33
N GLU A 3 -2.87 37.94 -26.05
CA GLU A 3 -2.71 36.58 -25.52
C GLU A 3 -3.44 36.44 -24.19
N ALA A 4 -4.32 35.45 -24.09
CA ALA A 4 -4.99 35.09 -22.85
C ALA A 4 -3.95 34.51 -21.88
N SER A 5 -3.80 35.16 -20.71
CA SER A 5 -3.02 34.61 -19.59
C SER A 5 -3.58 33.24 -19.20
N PRO A 6 -2.74 32.25 -18.84
CA PRO A 6 -3.23 30.95 -18.40
C PRO A 6 -4.00 31.14 -17.09
N VAL A 7 -5.30 30.85 -17.15
CA VAL A 7 -6.15 30.75 -15.96
C VAL A 7 -5.56 29.67 -15.07
N SER A 8 -4.99 30.05 -13.93
CA SER A 8 -4.56 29.10 -12.91
C SER A 8 -5.80 28.33 -12.43
N THR A 9 -5.85 27.04 -12.74
CA THR A 9 -6.88 26.15 -12.21
C THR A 9 -6.78 26.20 -10.67
N PRO A 10 -7.86 26.53 -9.95
CA PRO A 10 -7.80 26.53 -8.50
C PRO A 10 -7.42 25.14 -8.01
N HIS A 11 -6.43 25.05 -7.10
CA HIS A 11 -6.12 23.79 -6.41
C HIS A 11 -7.41 23.27 -5.77
N ARG A 12 -7.91 22.15 -6.28
CA ARG A 12 -9.14 21.52 -5.79
C ARG A 12 -8.84 20.98 -4.40
N VAL A 13 -9.44 21.57 -3.37
CA VAL A 13 -9.39 21.00 -2.02
C VAL A 13 -10.28 19.76 -2.02
N LEU A 14 -9.66 18.58 -2.04
CA LEU A 14 -10.32 17.29 -1.98
C LEU A 14 -10.58 16.89 -0.52
N PRO A 15 -11.62 16.09 -0.23
CA PRO A 15 -11.80 15.52 1.11
C PRO A 15 -10.63 14.57 1.45
N PRO A 16 -10.36 14.32 2.74
CA PRO A 16 -9.36 13.33 3.13
C PRO A 16 -9.68 11.94 2.55
N ASN A 17 -8.64 11.16 2.24
CA ASN A 17 -8.75 9.83 1.61
C ASN A 17 -9.39 9.83 0.20
N ASP A 18 -9.41 10.96 -0.52
CA ASP A 18 -9.93 10.98 -1.89
C ASP A 18 -8.89 10.40 -2.87
N PRO A 19 -9.20 9.32 -3.60
CA PRO A 19 -8.23 8.69 -4.52
C PRO A 19 -7.69 9.64 -5.60
N ARG A 20 -8.39 10.73 -5.93
CA ARG A 20 -7.92 11.71 -6.92
C ARG A 20 -6.70 12.50 -6.42
N GLN A 21 -6.40 12.50 -5.13
CA GLN A 21 -5.16 13.09 -4.60
C GLN A 21 -3.91 12.41 -5.17
N TYR A 22 -4.01 11.14 -5.57
CA TYR A 22 -2.91 10.42 -6.21
C TYR A 22 -2.69 10.81 -7.67
N ASP A 23 -3.71 11.34 -8.36
CA ASP A 23 -3.59 11.83 -9.75
C ASP A 23 -2.64 13.05 -9.80
N ASP A 24 -2.78 13.97 -8.83
CA ASP A 24 -1.94 15.16 -8.70
C ASP A 24 -0.47 14.82 -8.35
N LEU A 25 -0.22 13.60 -7.89
CA LEU A 25 1.08 13.10 -7.46
C LEU A 25 1.59 11.96 -8.34
N ALA A 26 0.99 11.76 -9.52
CA ALA A 26 1.33 10.67 -10.42
C ALA A 26 2.85 10.57 -10.68
N GLY A 27 3.54 11.70 -10.90
CA GLY A 27 4.99 11.74 -11.14
C GLY A 27 5.89 11.44 -9.93
N GLU A 28 5.33 11.31 -8.72
CA GLU A 28 6.09 11.04 -7.50
C GLU A 28 6.19 9.55 -7.16
N TRP A 29 5.34 8.69 -7.73
CA TRP A 29 5.23 7.27 -7.37
C TRP A 29 6.57 6.54 -7.43
N TRP A 30 7.29 6.68 -8.54
CA TRP A 30 8.54 5.98 -8.79
C TRP A 30 9.80 6.78 -8.45
N ARG A 31 9.67 7.92 -7.76
CA ARG A 31 10.81 8.67 -7.23
C ARG A 31 11.24 8.04 -5.91
N PRO A 32 12.43 7.40 -5.80
CA PRO A 32 12.83 6.68 -4.58
C PRO A 32 12.94 7.58 -3.35
N ASP A 33 13.28 8.86 -3.57
CA ASP A 33 13.35 9.88 -2.53
C ASP A 33 12.14 10.83 -2.56
N GLY A 34 11.08 10.53 -3.31
CA GLY A 34 9.89 11.36 -3.54
C GLY A 34 8.84 11.28 -2.42
N ALA A 35 7.64 11.81 -2.67
CA ALA A 35 6.55 11.85 -1.69
C ALA A 35 6.09 10.45 -1.21
N PHE A 36 6.33 9.42 -2.02
CA PHE A 36 5.92 8.04 -1.75
C PHE A 36 7.07 7.11 -1.34
N ALA A 37 8.23 7.65 -0.95
CA ALA A 37 9.41 6.87 -0.58
C ALA A 37 9.12 5.75 0.46
N MET A 38 8.26 6.04 1.45
CA MET A 38 7.88 5.04 2.46
C MET A 38 7.09 3.85 1.87
N LEU A 39 6.29 4.07 0.82
CA LEU A 39 5.54 3.00 0.14
C LEU A 39 6.49 2.02 -0.55
N HIS A 40 7.64 2.47 -1.08
CA HIS A 40 8.69 1.57 -1.60
C HIS A 40 9.22 0.65 -0.49
N TRP A 41 9.52 1.21 0.68
CA TRP A 41 10.08 0.43 1.79
C TRP A 41 9.05 -0.58 2.32
N LEU A 42 7.77 -0.19 2.37
CA LEU A 42 6.67 -1.08 2.78
C LEU A 42 6.41 -2.17 1.75
N ALA A 43 6.36 -1.84 0.46
CA ALA A 43 6.24 -2.81 -0.63
C ALA A 43 7.36 -3.87 -0.56
N ARG A 44 8.61 -3.44 -0.35
CA ARG A 44 9.74 -4.36 -0.14
C ARG A 44 9.53 -5.27 1.08
N ALA A 45 9.09 -4.72 2.20
CA ALA A 45 8.88 -5.48 3.42
C ALA A 45 7.73 -6.48 3.30
N ARG A 46 6.62 -6.08 2.67
CA ARG A 46 5.47 -6.95 2.38
C ARG A 46 5.85 -8.07 1.43
N ALA A 47 6.59 -7.76 0.36
CA ALA A 47 7.11 -8.75 -0.56
C ALA A 47 7.97 -9.80 0.15
N ALA A 48 8.73 -9.44 1.19
CA ALA A 48 9.52 -10.41 1.96
C ALA A 48 8.67 -11.49 2.69
N LEU A 49 7.38 -11.25 2.90
CA LEU A 49 6.44 -12.22 3.47
C LEU A 49 5.92 -13.25 2.44
N VAL A 50 6.08 -12.94 1.15
CA VAL A 50 5.62 -13.77 0.03
C VAL A 50 6.68 -14.82 -0.31
N PRO A 51 6.39 -16.13 -0.21
CA PRO A 51 7.34 -17.19 -0.62
C PRO A 51 7.42 -17.27 -2.16
N PRO A 52 8.40 -17.96 -2.75
CA PRO A 52 8.33 -18.33 -4.17
C PRO A 52 7.02 -19.07 -4.50
N ALA A 53 6.53 -18.87 -5.72
CA ALA A 53 5.40 -19.59 -6.28
C ALA A 53 5.67 -21.09 -6.28
N SER A 54 4.63 -21.88 -6.05
CA SER A 54 4.73 -23.34 -6.09
C SER A 54 4.64 -23.86 -7.52
N THR A 55 3.93 -23.13 -8.38
CA THR A 55 3.78 -23.44 -9.80
C THR A 55 3.90 -22.16 -10.63
N PRO A 56 4.29 -22.23 -11.92
CA PRO A 56 4.31 -21.07 -12.81
C PRO A 56 2.93 -20.40 -13.02
N ASP A 57 1.85 -21.13 -12.71
CA ASP A 57 0.47 -20.63 -12.83
C ASP A 57 -0.05 -19.96 -11.56
N ASP A 58 0.71 -19.98 -10.45
CA ASP A 58 0.29 -19.36 -9.21
C ASP A 58 0.10 -17.84 -9.41
N LEU A 59 -1.12 -17.39 -9.12
CA LEU A 59 -1.54 -16.01 -9.22
C LEU A 59 -1.30 -15.26 -7.90
N LEU A 60 -0.69 -14.07 -7.99
CA LEU A 60 -0.68 -13.07 -6.94
C LEU A 60 -1.56 -11.88 -7.35
N VAL A 61 -2.56 -11.57 -6.54
CA VAL A 61 -3.43 -10.40 -6.71
C VAL A 61 -3.01 -9.33 -5.72
N ASP A 62 -2.61 -8.14 -6.19
CA ASP A 62 -2.25 -6.98 -5.37
C ASP A 62 -3.41 -5.97 -5.39
N LEU A 63 -4.18 -5.92 -4.30
CA LEU A 63 -5.31 -5.00 -4.13
C LEU A 63 -4.80 -3.63 -3.72
N GLY A 64 -5.27 -2.58 -4.39
CA GLY A 64 -4.73 -1.23 -4.20
C GLY A 64 -3.30 -1.12 -4.69
N CYS A 65 -3.00 -1.69 -5.87
CA CYS A 65 -1.61 -1.78 -6.33
C CYS A 65 -0.96 -0.42 -6.62
N GLY A 66 -1.75 0.65 -6.75
CA GLY A 66 -1.28 1.97 -7.14
C GLY A 66 -0.45 1.89 -8.42
N ALA A 67 0.72 2.53 -8.41
CA ALA A 67 1.65 2.50 -9.54
C ALA A 67 2.53 1.24 -9.62
N GLY A 68 2.22 0.17 -8.88
CA GLY A 68 2.87 -1.14 -9.02
C GLY A 68 4.16 -1.31 -8.23
N LEU A 69 4.33 -0.60 -7.10
CA LEU A 69 5.57 -0.61 -6.31
C LEU A 69 5.97 -1.99 -5.73
N LEU A 70 5.02 -2.93 -5.65
CA LEU A 70 5.30 -4.30 -5.23
C LEU A 70 6.07 -5.10 -6.29
N ALA A 71 5.86 -4.80 -7.57
CA ALA A 71 6.30 -5.63 -8.70
C ALA A 71 7.81 -5.91 -8.75
N PRO A 72 8.72 -4.93 -8.54
CA PRO A 72 10.15 -5.17 -8.56
C PRO A 72 10.60 -6.19 -7.50
N HIS A 73 9.86 -6.30 -6.40
CA HIS A 73 10.18 -7.18 -5.28
C HIS A 73 9.58 -8.60 -5.43
N LEU A 74 8.76 -8.81 -6.46
CA LEU A 74 8.23 -10.12 -6.84
C LEU A 74 9.03 -10.77 -7.98
N VAL A 75 9.94 -10.04 -8.61
CA VAL A 75 10.85 -10.58 -9.64
C VAL A 75 11.60 -11.79 -9.08
N GLY A 76 11.60 -12.88 -9.86
CA GLY A 76 12.21 -14.15 -9.46
C GLY A 76 11.36 -15.00 -8.49
N LYS A 77 10.19 -14.54 -8.04
CA LYS A 77 9.27 -15.36 -7.24
C LYS A 77 8.34 -16.23 -8.06
N GLY A 78 8.23 -16.01 -9.37
CA GLY A 78 7.50 -16.89 -10.29
C GLY A 78 5.97 -16.75 -10.30
N TYR A 79 5.41 -15.71 -9.68
CA TYR A 79 3.97 -15.46 -9.74
C TYR A 79 3.57 -14.76 -11.03
N ARG A 80 2.37 -15.08 -11.53
CA ARG A 80 1.62 -14.17 -12.38
C ARG A 80 1.09 -13.05 -11.48
N HIS A 81 1.53 -11.81 -11.72
CA HIS A 81 1.18 -10.66 -10.87
C HIS A 81 0.08 -9.82 -11.52
N VAL A 82 -1.08 -9.75 -10.86
CA VAL A 82 -2.21 -8.90 -11.24
C VAL A 82 -2.39 -7.81 -10.19
N GLY A 83 -2.31 -6.54 -10.62
CA GLY A 83 -2.60 -5.37 -9.78
C GLY A 83 -4.01 -4.86 -9.99
N VAL A 84 -4.73 -4.57 -8.91
CA VAL A 84 -6.10 -4.03 -8.93
C VAL A 84 -6.11 -2.66 -8.27
N ASP A 85 -6.66 -1.65 -8.94
CA ASP A 85 -6.82 -0.31 -8.37
C ASP A 85 -8.04 0.41 -8.97
N LEU A 86 -8.55 1.43 -8.26
CA LEU A 86 -9.62 2.31 -8.75
C LEU A 86 -9.09 3.32 -9.77
N THR A 87 -7.83 3.73 -9.61
CA THR A 87 -7.26 4.92 -10.23
C THR A 87 -6.56 4.58 -11.55
N ARG A 88 -7.12 5.04 -12.69
CA ARG A 88 -6.55 4.77 -14.03
C ARG A 88 -5.12 5.27 -14.17
N SER A 89 -4.82 6.48 -13.70
CA SER A 89 -3.50 7.10 -13.82
C SER A 89 -2.40 6.29 -13.12
N ALA A 90 -2.72 5.68 -11.98
CA ALA A 90 -1.83 4.80 -11.24
C ALA A 90 -1.64 3.47 -12.00
N LEU A 91 -2.72 2.89 -12.52
CA LEU A 91 -2.66 1.66 -13.32
C LEU A 91 -1.86 1.83 -14.61
N ASP A 92 -1.95 2.98 -15.29
CA ASP A 92 -1.14 3.26 -16.49
C ASP A 92 0.35 3.21 -16.16
N GLN A 93 0.76 3.73 -14.99
CA GLN A 93 2.14 3.62 -14.51
C GLN A 93 2.51 2.20 -14.10
N ALA A 94 1.62 1.47 -13.42
CA ALA A 94 1.86 0.08 -13.05
C ALA A 94 2.08 -0.80 -14.29
N ALA A 95 1.27 -0.60 -15.33
CA ALA A 95 1.41 -1.27 -16.62
C ALA A 95 2.75 -0.95 -17.30
N ALA A 96 3.17 0.33 -17.27
CA ALA A 96 4.48 0.75 -17.78
C ALA A 96 5.66 0.08 -17.03
N HIS A 97 5.44 -0.38 -15.79
CA HIS A 97 6.41 -1.12 -14.99
C HIS A 97 6.19 -2.65 -14.99
N GLY A 98 5.42 -3.15 -15.96
CA GLY A 98 5.27 -4.59 -16.22
C GLY A 98 4.24 -5.32 -15.36
N VAL A 99 3.34 -4.60 -14.70
CA VAL A 99 2.22 -5.18 -13.95
C VAL A 99 1.06 -5.50 -14.91
N THR A 100 0.45 -6.67 -14.78
CA THR A 100 -0.86 -6.92 -15.43
C THR A 100 -1.93 -6.19 -14.62
N VAL A 101 -2.59 -5.20 -15.22
CA VAL A 101 -3.49 -4.30 -14.48
C VAL A 101 -4.95 -4.63 -14.71
N LEU A 102 -5.76 -4.45 -13.66
CA LEU A 102 -7.21 -4.57 -13.67
C LEU A 102 -7.80 -3.37 -12.93
N GLN A 103 -8.55 -2.51 -13.63
CA GLN A 103 -9.26 -1.45 -12.94
C GLN A 103 -10.49 -2.03 -12.24
N GLY A 104 -10.59 -1.84 -10.93
CA GLY A 104 -11.67 -2.40 -10.13
C GLY A 104 -11.68 -1.92 -8.69
N ASP A 105 -12.82 -2.12 -8.02
CA ASP A 105 -12.98 -1.84 -6.60
C ASP A 105 -12.49 -3.05 -5.79
N ALA A 106 -11.64 -2.80 -4.79
CA ALA A 106 -11.13 -3.84 -3.89
C ALA A 106 -12.22 -4.54 -3.06
N THR A 107 -13.44 -4.00 -3.03
CA THR A 107 -14.63 -4.57 -2.38
C THR A 107 -15.47 -5.46 -3.29
N ALA A 108 -15.15 -5.51 -4.60
CA ALA A 108 -15.84 -6.30 -5.62
C ALA A 108 -14.94 -6.46 -6.87
N VAL A 109 -13.90 -7.28 -6.74
CA VAL A 109 -12.91 -7.55 -7.79
C VAL A 109 -13.48 -8.56 -8.79
N PRO A 110 -13.47 -8.28 -10.11
CA PRO A 110 -14.03 -9.16 -11.12
C PRO A 110 -13.11 -10.34 -11.48
N LEU A 111 -12.68 -11.08 -10.46
CA LEU A 111 -11.89 -12.31 -10.55
C LEU A 111 -12.63 -13.45 -9.84
N ALA A 112 -12.40 -14.68 -10.30
CA ALA A 112 -13.05 -15.86 -9.78
C ALA A 112 -12.67 -16.15 -8.31
N ASP A 113 -13.59 -16.77 -7.58
CA ASP A 113 -13.34 -17.26 -6.22
C ASP A 113 -12.15 -18.24 -6.22
N GLY A 114 -11.31 -18.15 -5.19
CA GLY A 114 -10.23 -19.11 -5.01
C GLY A 114 -9.16 -19.12 -6.11
N CYS A 115 -9.05 -18.07 -6.93
CA CYS A 115 -8.11 -18.03 -8.04
C CYS A 115 -6.66 -17.72 -7.62
N ALA A 116 -6.47 -17.09 -6.46
CA ALA A 116 -5.18 -16.52 -6.06
C ALA A 116 -4.43 -17.42 -5.07
N ALA A 117 -3.17 -17.70 -5.35
CA ALA A 117 -2.25 -18.32 -4.38
C ALA A 117 -1.85 -17.32 -3.29
N VAL A 118 -1.76 -16.03 -3.65
CA VAL A 118 -1.42 -14.92 -2.75
C VAL A 118 -2.33 -13.74 -3.04
N VAL A 119 -2.84 -13.09 -1.99
CA VAL A 119 -3.45 -11.77 -2.06
C VAL A 119 -2.63 -10.81 -1.21
N SER A 120 -2.23 -9.69 -1.80
CA SER A 120 -1.53 -8.58 -1.16
C SER A 120 -2.47 -7.39 -1.04
N ALA A 121 -2.44 -6.66 0.08
CA ALA A 121 -3.14 -5.39 0.26
C ALA A 121 -2.32 -4.51 1.21
N GLY A 122 -1.54 -3.56 0.67
CA GLY A 122 -0.67 -2.71 1.49
C GLY A 122 -1.03 -1.25 1.40
N GLU A 123 -1.19 -0.60 2.55
CA GLU A 123 -1.61 0.81 2.67
C GLU A 123 -2.87 1.08 1.85
N LEU A 124 -3.83 0.13 1.92
CA LEU A 124 -5.11 0.19 1.21
C LEU A 124 -6.28 0.37 2.18
N LEU A 125 -6.34 -0.46 3.22
CA LEU A 125 -7.57 -0.63 4.02
C LEU A 125 -7.97 0.67 4.75
N GLU A 126 -6.99 1.49 5.13
CA GLU A 126 -7.20 2.82 5.71
C GLU A 126 -7.80 3.85 4.74
N HIS A 127 -7.92 3.52 3.45
CA HIS A 127 -8.58 4.34 2.43
C HIS A 127 -9.90 3.74 1.93
N VAL A 128 -10.30 2.56 2.42
CA VAL A 128 -11.57 1.91 2.03
C VAL A 128 -12.63 2.13 3.12
N PRO A 129 -13.74 2.86 2.84
CA PRO A 129 -14.79 3.11 3.83
C PRO A 129 -15.38 1.84 4.44
N ASP A 130 -15.57 0.79 3.62
CA ASP A 130 -15.97 -0.54 4.05
C ASP A 130 -14.80 -1.52 3.92
N TRP A 131 -13.74 -1.29 4.70
CA TRP A 131 -12.56 -2.15 4.71
C TRP A 131 -12.90 -3.62 5.05
N ARG A 132 -14.00 -3.88 5.78
CA ARG A 132 -14.44 -5.26 6.08
C ARG A 132 -14.86 -5.99 4.81
N ARG A 133 -15.56 -5.31 3.91
CA ARG A 133 -15.89 -5.86 2.60
C ARG A 133 -14.65 -6.10 1.74
N ALA A 134 -13.65 -5.21 1.79
CA ALA A 134 -12.37 -5.45 1.12
C ALA A 134 -11.63 -6.68 1.71
N VAL A 135 -11.69 -6.90 3.03
CA VAL A 135 -11.14 -8.10 3.67
C VAL A 135 -11.89 -9.36 3.23
N ALA A 136 -13.23 -9.32 3.20
CA ALA A 136 -14.04 -10.43 2.70
C ALA A 136 -13.68 -10.78 1.26
N GLU A 137 -13.49 -9.76 0.42
CA GLU A 137 -13.11 -9.92 -0.97
C GLU A 137 -11.71 -10.49 -1.14
N ALA A 138 -10.72 -9.98 -0.40
CA ALA A 138 -9.37 -10.54 -0.36
C ALA A 138 -9.39 -12.02 0.05
N CYS A 139 -10.23 -12.39 1.03
CA CYS A 139 -10.38 -13.77 1.46
C CYS A 139 -11.10 -14.63 0.39
N ARG A 140 -12.12 -14.09 -0.31
CA ARG A 140 -12.83 -14.78 -1.40
C ARG A 140 -11.88 -15.20 -2.52
N LEU A 141 -10.98 -14.29 -2.92
CA LEU A 141 -10.00 -14.51 -4.00
C LEU A 141 -8.97 -15.60 -3.68
N LEU A 142 -8.64 -15.81 -2.40
CA LEU A 142 -7.63 -16.79 -2.00
C LEU A 142 -8.09 -18.23 -2.23
N ARG A 143 -7.29 -19.05 -2.91
CA ARG A 143 -7.49 -20.50 -2.92
C ARG A 143 -7.38 -21.09 -1.51
N PRO A 144 -7.91 -22.29 -1.24
CA PRO A 144 -7.64 -23.01 0.00
C PRO A 144 -6.12 -23.12 0.26
N GLY A 145 -5.67 -22.78 1.47
CA GLY A 145 -4.25 -22.70 1.82
C GLY A 145 -3.49 -21.47 1.28
N GLY A 146 -4.15 -20.61 0.49
CA GLY A 146 -3.60 -19.37 -0.05
C GLY A 146 -3.17 -18.38 1.04
N LEU A 147 -2.27 -17.47 0.69
CA LEU A 147 -1.63 -16.53 1.62
C LEU A 147 -2.18 -15.11 1.47
N LEU A 148 -2.68 -14.53 2.57
CA LEU A 148 -2.93 -13.10 2.71
C LEU A 148 -1.69 -12.42 3.30
N VAL A 149 -1.22 -11.34 2.66
CA VAL A 149 -0.22 -10.41 3.23
C VAL A 149 -0.74 -8.98 3.15
N LEU A 150 -0.57 -8.20 4.21
CA LEU A 150 -1.05 -6.82 4.26
C LEU A 150 -0.21 -5.94 5.18
N ASP A 151 -0.33 -4.63 5.01
CA ASP A 151 0.05 -3.60 5.99
C ASP A 151 -0.95 -2.45 5.94
N THR A 152 -1.14 -1.82 7.10
CA THR A 152 -2.06 -0.67 7.26
C THR A 152 -1.80 0.04 8.59
N LEU A 153 -2.23 1.30 8.68
CA LEU A 153 -2.24 2.09 9.90
C LEU A 153 -3.29 1.60 10.91
N ASN A 154 -2.88 1.50 12.18
CA ASN A 154 -3.75 1.04 13.27
C ASN A 154 -4.66 2.14 13.79
N ASP A 155 -5.87 1.79 14.22
CA ASP A 155 -6.76 2.73 14.90
C ASP A 155 -6.35 2.93 16.37
N THR A 156 -5.29 3.71 16.58
CA THR A 156 -4.91 4.15 17.93
C THR A 156 -4.61 5.65 17.95
N LEU A 157 -4.71 6.25 19.13
CA LEU A 157 -4.32 7.66 19.33
C LEU A 157 -2.87 7.93 18.89
N LEU A 158 -1.96 6.97 19.11
CA LEU A 158 -0.56 7.10 18.71
C LEU A 158 -0.41 7.10 17.19
N ALA A 159 -1.15 6.25 16.47
CA ALA A 159 -1.13 6.22 15.01
C ALA A 159 -1.64 7.55 14.44
N ARG A 160 -2.76 8.06 14.97
CA ARG A 160 -3.34 9.35 14.56
C ARG A 160 -2.35 10.50 14.76
N LEU A 161 -1.67 10.53 15.91
CA LEU A 161 -0.62 11.52 16.19
C LEU A 161 0.57 11.37 15.21
N VAL A 162 1.08 10.17 15.00
CA VAL A 162 2.28 9.96 14.19
C VAL A 162 2.01 10.17 12.70
N ALA A 163 0.93 9.61 12.16
CA ALA A 163 0.64 9.66 10.73
C ALA A 163 0.10 11.03 10.30
N VAL A 164 -0.86 11.58 11.04
CA VAL A 164 -1.57 12.80 10.64
C VAL A 164 -0.92 14.05 11.24
N GLU A 165 -0.75 14.08 12.57
CA GLU A 165 -0.27 15.29 13.25
C GLU A 165 1.23 15.53 13.08
N VAL A 166 2.02 14.48 12.84
CA VAL A 166 3.46 14.59 12.58
C VAL A 166 3.77 14.36 11.10
N GLY A 167 3.34 13.23 10.52
CA GLY A 167 3.64 12.83 9.16
C GLY A 167 3.19 13.86 8.11
N GLU A 168 1.90 14.17 8.04
CA GLU A 168 1.35 15.11 7.04
C GLU A 168 1.78 16.58 7.25
N ARG A 169 2.36 16.91 8.41
CA ARG A 169 2.95 18.23 8.64
C ARG A 169 4.36 18.34 8.08
N LEU A 170 5.00 17.22 7.73
CA LEU A 170 6.27 17.22 7.02
C LEU A 170 6.06 17.57 5.54
N PRO A 171 6.93 18.39 4.92
CA PRO A 171 6.85 18.71 3.48
C PRO A 171 6.93 17.50 2.53
N THR A 172 7.22 16.32 3.07
CA THR A 172 7.42 15.06 2.34
C THR A 172 6.15 14.25 2.18
N VAL A 173 5.12 14.49 2.99
CA VAL A 173 3.88 13.71 2.97
C VAL A 173 2.75 14.61 2.46
N PRO A 174 1.97 14.19 1.46
CA PRO A 174 0.81 14.95 1.03
C PRO A 174 -0.18 15.16 2.17
N ARG A 175 -0.73 16.38 2.28
CA ARG A 175 -1.73 16.69 3.30
C ARG A 175 -3.08 16.09 2.95
N GLY A 176 -3.79 15.61 3.97
CA GLY A 176 -5.11 15.02 3.85
C GLY A 176 -5.10 13.67 3.15
N ILE A 177 -3.96 13.00 3.06
CA ILE A 177 -3.90 11.66 2.45
C ILE A 177 -4.49 10.61 3.39
N HIS A 178 -4.62 10.89 4.70
CA HIS A 178 -5.26 10.03 5.69
C HIS A 178 -6.44 10.70 6.39
N ASP A 179 -7.59 10.02 6.46
CA ASP A 179 -8.62 10.26 7.48
C ASP A 179 -8.38 9.36 8.70
N PRO A 180 -8.00 9.88 9.88
CA PRO A 180 -7.73 9.05 11.05
C PRO A 180 -8.95 8.26 11.57
N ARG A 181 -10.17 8.58 11.10
CA ARG A 181 -11.39 7.78 11.39
C ARG A 181 -11.48 6.50 10.58
N MET A 182 -10.68 6.37 9.53
CA MET A 182 -10.65 5.21 8.63
C MET A 182 -9.51 4.25 8.96
N PHE A 183 -8.69 4.54 9.97
CA PHE A 183 -7.65 3.62 10.44
C PHE A 183 -8.26 2.29 10.92
N VAL A 184 -7.47 1.23 10.84
CA VAL A 184 -7.97 -0.13 10.98
C VAL A 184 -7.51 -0.72 12.31
N ASP A 185 -8.46 -0.95 13.23
CA ASP A 185 -8.16 -1.63 14.49
C ASP A 185 -7.62 -3.04 14.24
N ALA A 186 -6.43 -3.30 14.78
CA ALA A 186 -5.72 -4.55 14.60
C ALA A 186 -6.52 -5.80 15.05
N ARG A 187 -7.31 -5.70 16.13
CA ARG A 187 -8.09 -6.85 16.64
C ARG A 187 -9.30 -7.10 15.76
N ALA A 188 -9.99 -6.04 15.34
CA ALA A 188 -11.09 -6.11 14.40
C ALA A 188 -10.65 -6.71 13.08
N LEU A 189 -9.47 -6.35 12.56
CA LEU A 189 -8.93 -6.94 11.33
C LEU A 189 -8.69 -8.45 11.47
N VAL A 190 -8.05 -8.88 12.56
CA VAL A 190 -7.83 -10.31 12.82
C VAL A 190 -9.16 -11.07 12.92
N ALA A 191 -10.13 -10.51 13.64
CA ALA A 191 -11.46 -11.11 13.77
C ALA A 191 -12.19 -11.18 12.42
N GLU A 192 -12.11 -10.13 11.59
CA GLU A 192 -12.72 -10.12 10.27
C GLU A 192 -12.09 -11.17 9.34
N CYS A 193 -10.75 -11.25 9.28
CA CYS A 193 -10.08 -12.31 8.53
C CYS A 193 -10.50 -13.71 9.01
N ALA A 194 -10.60 -13.91 10.33
CA ALA A 194 -11.00 -15.21 10.90
C ALA A 194 -12.44 -15.60 10.52
N ARG A 195 -13.36 -14.64 10.41
CA ARG A 195 -14.74 -14.87 9.93
C ARG A 195 -14.78 -15.43 8.50
N HIS A 196 -13.78 -15.10 7.69
CA HIS A 196 -13.63 -15.58 6.30
C HIS A 196 -12.59 -16.70 6.16
N GLY A 197 -12.27 -17.39 7.25
CA GLY A 197 -11.40 -18.56 7.24
C GLY A 197 -9.90 -18.26 7.13
N VAL A 198 -9.46 -17.03 7.36
CA VAL A 198 -8.04 -16.67 7.35
C VAL A 198 -7.52 -16.47 8.77
N SER A 199 -6.57 -17.30 9.19
CA SER A 199 -5.86 -17.12 10.45
C SER A 199 -4.74 -16.09 10.28
N LEU A 200 -5.03 -14.82 10.60
CA LEU A 200 -4.09 -13.70 10.44
C LEU A 200 -3.21 -13.53 11.68
N ARG A 201 -1.89 -13.45 11.49
CA ARG A 201 -0.94 -13.01 12.51
C ARG A 201 -0.43 -11.62 12.19
N LEU A 202 -0.43 -10.75 13.20
CA LEU A 202 0.05 -9.37 13.08
C LEU A 202 1.41 -9.20 13.73
N ARG A 203 2.22 -8.29 13.16
CA ARG A 203 3.47 -7.81 13.74
C ARG A 203 3.58 -6.32 13.50
N GLY A 204 3.92 -5.56 14.53
CA GLY A 204 4.22 -4.15 14.37
C GLY A 204 5.44 -3.93 13.49
N VAL A 205 5.43 -2.85 12.72
CA VAL A 205 6.57 -2.46 11.88
C VAL A 205 6.80 -0.96 11.94
N ARG A 206 8.02 -0.52 11.61
CA ARG A 206 8.37 0.89 11.52
C ARG A 206 9.58 1.09 10.62
N PRO A 207 9.81 2.30 10.08
CA PRO A 207 11.09 2.65 9.48
C PRO A 207 12.25 2.51 10.47
N GLU A 208 13.39 2.05 9.97
CA GLU A 208 14.66 2.02 10.70
C GLU A 208 15.12 3.45 11.01
N LEU A 209 15.43 3.75 12.27
CA LEU A 209 15.73 5.12 12.72
C LEU A 209 16.96 5.70 12.01
N GLY A 210 18.07 4.95 11.97
CA GLY A 210 19.32 5.42 11.36
C GLY A 210 19.18 5.66 9.85
N GLY A 211 18.53 4.73 9.15
CA GLY A 211 18.25 4.88 7.72
C GLY A 211 17.36 6.09 7.44
N THR A 212 16.28 6.24 8.21
CA THR A 212 15.32 7.35 8.06
C THR A 212 15.97 8.70 8.35
N LEU A 213 16.79 8.81 9.41
CA LEU A 213 17.52 10.05 9.71
C LEU A 213 18.50 10.40 8.59
N ALA A 214 19.25 9.42 8.08
CA ALA A 214 20.16 9.64 6.96
C ALA A 214 19.40 10.09 5.70
N TRP A 215 18.21 9.52 5.44
CA TRP A 215 17.34 9.93 4.34
C TRP A 215 16.83 11.37 4.49
N LEU A 216 16.31 11.73 5.67
CA LEU A 216 15.86 13.10 5.96
C LEU A 216 16.99 14.13 5.78
N LEU A 217 18.18 13.85 6.31
CA LEU A 217 19.35 14.74 6.20
C LEU A 217 19.78 14.95 4.73
N ARG A 218 19.71 13.91 3.88
CA ARG A 218 20.03 14.04 2.46
C ARG A 218 19.01 14.90 1.73
N ARG A 219 17.72 14.66 1.97
CA ARG A 219 16.65 15.43 1.36
C ARG A 219 16.73 16.90 1.76
N TRP A 220 17.05 17.19 3.02
CA TRP A 220 17.28 18.57 3.48
C TRP A 220 18.45 19.26 2.76
N ARG A 221 19.48 18.51 2.36
CA ARG A 221 20.63 19.02 1.60
C ARG A 221 20.38 19.14 0.10
N GLY A 222 19.16 18.89 -0.39
CA GLY A 222 18.85 18.94 -1.82
C GLY A 222 19.57 17.86 -2.65
N GLY A 223 19.90 16.73 -2.03
CA GLY A 223 20.57 15.64 -2.74
C GLY A 223 19.60 14.91 -3.68
N ASP A 224 19.76 15.10 -5.00
CA ASP A 224 19.00 14.39 -6.04
C ASP A 224 19.55 12.99 -6.38
N ARG A 225 20.63 12.56 -5.70
CA ARG A 225 21.24 11.24 -5.96
C ARG A 225 20.59 10.17 -5.10
N PRO A 226 20.13 9.04 -5.71
CA PRO A 226 19.57 7.94 -4.96
C PRO A 226 20.57 7.43 -3.92
N ALA A 227 20.08 7.16 -2.72
CA ALA A 227 20.90 6.65 -1.65
C ALA A 227 21.54 5.31 -2.03
N ARG A 228 22.79 5.07 -1.58
CA ARG A 228 23.38 3.72 -1.65
C ARG A 228 22.57 2.67 -0.90
N THR A 229 21.77 3.10 0.09
CA THR A 229 20.88 2.25 0.87
C THR A 229 19.64 3.01 1.29
N GLU A 230 18.48 2.53 0.84
CA GLU A 230 17.17 3.01 1.30
C GLU A 230 16.91 2.58 2.74
N PRO A 231 16.16 3.39 3.51
CA PRO A 231 15.64 2.96 4.81
C PRO A 231 14.86 1.66 4.70
N ARG A 232 14.98 0.81 5.71
CA ARG A 232 14.26 -0.46 5.79
C ARG A 232 13.08 -0.33 6.74
N ILE A 233 12.01 -1.05 6.45
CA ILE A 233 10.99 -1.35 7.44
C ILE A 233 11.52 -2.48 8.32
N VAL A 234 11.56 -2.21 9.62
CA VAL A 234 12.02 -3.15 10.65
C VAL A 234 10.87 -3.52 11.57
N PRO A 235 10.84 -4.76 12.08
CA PRO A 235 9.80 -5.18 12.99
C PRO A 235 9.90 -4.52 14.36
N THR A 236 8.75 -4.40 15.03
CA THR A 236 8.61 -3.99 16.43
C THR A 236 7.57 -4.87 17.13
N ARG A 237 7.61 -4.88 18.48
CA ARG A 237 6.62 -5.62 19.29
C ARG A 237 5.26 -4.92 19.34
N SER A 238 5.22 -3.62 19.10
CA SER A 238 4.00 -2.81 19.19
C SER A 238 3.34 -2.64 17.82
N THR A 239 2.07 -3.01 17.70
CA THR A 239 1.23 -2.72 16.52
C THR A 239 0.59 -1.33 16.59
N ALA A 240 0.94 -0.49 17.58
CA ALA A 240 0.19 0.73 17.88
C ALA A 240 0.14 1.77 16.74
N VAL A 241 1.10 1.76 15.80
CA VAL A 241 1.13 2.71 14.68
C VAL A 241 0.87 2.00 13.37
N LEU A 242 1.84 1.19 12.94
CA LEU A 242 1.81 0.47 11.67
C LEU A 242 2.06 -1.01 11.96
N TYR A 243 1.34 -1.88 11.27
CA TYR A 243 1.51 -3.31 11.41
C TYR A 243 1.45 -4.02 10.06
N GLN A 244 2.10 -5.17 9.99
CA GLN A 244 2.00 -6.12 8.91
C GLN A 244 1.21 -7.35 9.35
N GLY A 245 0.35 -7.83 8.46
CA GLY A 245 -0.41 -9.05 8.60
C GLY A 245 0.08 -10.14 7.66
N ARG A 246 0.12 -11.37 8.15
CA ARG A 246 0.35 -12.57 7.33
C ARG A 246 -0.56 -13.69 7.82
N GLY A 247 -1.37 -14.26 6.93
CA GLY A 247 -2.31 -15.32 7.28
C GLY A 247 -2.59 -16.27 6.13
N ARG A 248 -3.04 -17.49 6.43
CA ARG A 248 -3.45 -18.45 5.40
C ARG A 248 -4.95 -18.73 5.49
N ARG A 249 -5.58 -18.89 4.33
CA ARG A 249 -6.96 -19.39 4.22
C ARG A 249 -6.98 -20.86 4.62
N SER A 250 -7.96 -21.25 5.43
CA SER A 250 -8.22 -22.64 5.77
C SER A 250 -8.54 -23.47 4.53
N GLY A 251 -8.29 -24.77 4.62
CA GLY A 251 -8.71 -25.77 3.64
C GLY A 251 -10.23 -25.85 3.53
#